data_AF-A0A258ZJM3-F1
#
_entry.id   AF-A0A258ZJM3-F1
#
_cell.length_a   1.000
_cell.length_b   1.000
_cell.length_c   1.000
_cell.angle_alpha   90.00
_cell.angle_beta   90.00
_cell.angle_gamma   90.00
#
_symmetry.space_group_name_H-M   'P 1'
#
loop_
_entity.id
_entity.type
_entity.pdbx_description
1 polymer ?
#
loop_
_entity_poly.entity_id
_entity_poly.type
_entity_poly.pdbx_seq_one_letter_code
_entity_poly.pdbx_strand_id
1 'polypeptide(L)' 'MANDATALRAHLFDALNGLKNKTIDIEQAKAMCLVSKQVIDLAKVEVAYAKETGAVVPSEFINASGAAQPPGVTQHKLR' A
#
# COMPACT_ATOMS: atom_id res chain seq x y z
N MET A 1 -9.51 -0.32 14.65
CA MET A 1 -8.27 -0.52 13.88
C MET A 1 -8.65 -0.89 12.45
N ALA A 2 -8.16 -0.14 11.47
CA ALA A 2 -8.21 -0.54 10.07
C ALA A 2 -6.92 -1.30 9.74
N ASN A 3 -7.03 -2.47 9.10
CA ASN A 3 -5.88 -3.30 8.73
C ASN A 3 -5.55 -3.09 7.25
N ASP A 4 -5.23 -1.85 6.89
CA ASP A 4 -4.89 -1.46 5.52
C ASP A 4 -3.47 -0.88 5.42
N ALA A 5 -3.02 -0.66 4.20
CA ALA A 5 -1.67 -0.15 3.94
C ALA A 5 -1.44 1.27 4.48
N THR A 6 -2.50 2.07 4.67
CA THR A 6 -2.41 3.43 5.20
C THR A 6 -2.17 3.38 6.71
N ALA A 7 -2.92 2.54 7.42
CA ALA A 7 -2.71 2.26 8.85
C ALA A 7 -1.31 1.68 9.11
N LEU A 8 -0.84 0.77 8.25
CA LEU A 8 0.53 0.21 8.37
C LEU A 8 1.60 1.31 8.29
N ARG A 9 1.45 2.27 7.36
CA ARG A 9 2.38 3.40 7.23
C ARG A 9 2.36 4.30 8.46
N ALA A 10 1.18 4.60 9.00
CA ALA A 10 1.05 5.38 10.23
C ALA A 10 1.81 4.70 11.39
N HIS A 11 1.59 3.40 11.59
CA HIS A 11 2.28 2.64 12.64
C HIS A 11 3.79 2.58 12.47
N LEU A 12 4.30 2.51 11.23
CA LEU A 12 5.74 2.58 10.96
C LEU A 12 6.32 3.96 11.30
N PHE A 13 5.62 5.04 10.98
CA PHE A 13 6.05 6.39 11.36
C PHE A 13 6.01 6.61 12.87
N ASP A 14 5.00 6.06 13.55
CA ASP A 14 4.93 6.09 15.01
C ASP A 14 6.11 5.36 15.64
N ALA A 15 6.50 4.20 15.08
CA ALA A 15 7.69 3.48 15.53
C ALA A 15 8.99 4.29 15.31
N LEU A 16 9.13 4.97 14.16
CA LEU A 16 10.28 5.84 13.90
C LEU A 16 10.35 7.02 14.88
N ASN A 17 9.20 7.64 15.17
CA ASN A 17 9.11 8.69 16.19
C ASN A 17 9.43 8.14 17.59
N GLY A 18 8.95 6.94 17.88
CA GLY A 18 9.22 6.26 19.13
C GLY A 18 10.70 5.99 19.34
N LEU A 19 11.40 5.59 18.27
CA LEU A 19 12.84 5.35 18.27
C LEU A 19 13.63 6.66 18.46
N LYS A 20 13.23 7.73 17.76
CA LYS A 20 13.82 9.08 17.94
C LYS A 20 13.68 9.57 19.38
N ASN A 21 12.52 9.34 19.98
CA ASN A 21 12.20 9.78 21.34
C ASN A 21 12.66 8.78 22.42
N LYS A 22 13.33 7.68 22.04
CA LYS A 22 13.79 6.60 22.94
C LYS A 22 12.68 5.95 23.78
N THR A 23 11.47 5.94 23.24
CA THR A 23 10.28 5.33 23.87
C THR A 23 10.06 3.88 23.48
N ILE A 24 10.74 3.41 22.42
CA ILE A 24 10.81 2.00 22.03
C ILE A 24 12.26 1.60 21.82
N ASP A 25 12.55 0.31 21.99
CA ASP A 25 13.88 -0.24 21.74
C ASP A 25 14.14 -0.50 20.24
N ILE A 26 15.42 -0.54 19.88
CA ILE A 26 15.87 -0.87 18.52
C ILE A 26 15.39 -2.27 18.09
N GLU A 27 15.35 -3.27 18.99
CA GLU A 27 14.86 -4.60 18.62
C GLU A 27 13.37 -4.58 18.28
N GLN A 28 12.58 -3.81 19.03
CA GLN A 28 11.16 -3.62 18.76
C GLN A 28 10.94 -2.93 17.40
N ALA A 29 11.69 -1.86 17.13
CA ALA A 29 11.65 -1.17 15.85
C ALA A 29 12.05 -2.08 14.67
N LYS A 30 13.08 -2.92 14.85
CA LYS A 30 13.51 -3.91 13.86
C LYS A 30 12.43 -4.96 13.60
N ALA A 31 11.80 -5.49 14.64
CA ALA A 31 10.72 -6.48 14.52
C ALA A 31 9.53 -5.91 13.73
N MET A 32 9.10 -4.68 14.02
CA MET A 32 8.03 -4.01 13.27
C MET A 32 8.39 -3.83 11.79
N CYS A 33 9.63 -3.45 11.49
CA CYS A 33 10.12 -3.29 10.13
C CYS A 33 10.14 -4.62 9.37
N LEU A 34 10.53 -5.73 10.02
CA LEU A 34 10.52 -7.06 9.42
C LEU A 34 9.11 -7.54 9.08
N VAL A 35 8.16 -7.40 10.01
CA VAL A 35 6.75 -7.77 9.76
C VAL A 35 6.18 -6.93 8.61
N SER A 36 6.46 -5.63 8.59
CA SER A 36 5.98 -4.73 7.53
C SER A 36 6.52 -5.12 6.15
N LYS A 37 7.78 -5.55 6.07
CA LYS A 37 8.36 -6.07 4.81
C LYS A 37 7.62 -7.31 4.32
N GLN A 38 7.31 -8.25 5.21
CA GLN A 38 6.56 -9.46 4.84
C GLN A 38 5.17 -9.13 4.27
N VAL A 39 4.47 -8.14 4.86
CA VAL A 39 3.18 -7.67 4.34
C VAL A 39 3.32 -7.02 2.96
N ILE A 40 4.35 -6.20 2.76
CA ILE A 40 4.63 -5.57 1.46
C ILE A 40 4.96 -6.64 0.40
N ASP A 41 5.70 -7.68 0.75
CA ASP A 41 6.04 -8.75 -0.17
C ASP A 41 4.82 -9.57 -0.56
N LEU A 42 3.88 -9.83 0.37
CA LEU A 42 2.58 -10.41 0.04
C LEU A 42 1.80 -9.53 -0.96
N ALA A 43 1.75 -8.22 -0.71
CA ALA A 43 1.07 -7.29 -1.63
C ALA A 43 1.72 -7.26 -3.03
N LYS A 44 3.04 -7.42 -3.14
CA LYS A 44 3.71 -7.56 -4.45
C LYS A 44 3.28 -8.82 -5.19
N VAL A 45 3.10 -9.94 -4.48
CA VAL A 45 2.61 -11.20 -5.07
C VAL A 45 1.19 -11.03 -5.58
N GLU A 46 0.31 -10.35 -4.84
CA GLU A 46 -1.04 -10.05 -5.29
C GLU A 46 -1.05 -9.16 -6.54
N VAL A 47 -0.19 -8.14 -6.59
CA VAL A 47 -0.02 -7.30 -7.79
C VAL A 47 0.53 -8.10 -8.97
N ALA A 48 1.46 -9.04 -8.75
CA ALA A 48 1.96 -9.91 -9.80
C ALA A 48 0.85 -10.83 -10.33
N TYR A 49 0.09 -11.48 -9.45
CA TYR A 49 -1.05 -12.30 -9.83
C TYR A 49 -2.09 -11.50 -10.65
N ALA A 50 -2.40 -10.28 -10.23
CA ALA A 50 -3.31 -9.40 -10.92
C ALA A 50 -2.84 -9.01 -12.33
N LYS A 51 -1.53 -8.75 -12.49
CA LYS A 51 -0.92 -8.47 -13.80
C LYS A 51 -1.06 -9.66 -14.75
N GLU A 52 -0.77 -10.88 -14.28
CA GLU A 52 -0.84 -12.09 -15.11
C GLU A 52 -2.27 -12.51 -15.46
N THR A 53 -3.21 -12.28 -14.56
CA THR A 53 -4.63 -12.64 -14.76
C THR A 53 -5.45 -11.57 -15.46
N GLY A 54 -4.90 -10.36 -15.62
CA GLY A 54 -5.65 -9.19 -16.10
C GLY A 54 -6.67 -8.67 -15.09
N ALA A 55 -6.63 -9.12 -13.83
CA ALA A 55 -7.52 -8.66 -12.78
C ALA A 55 -7.19 -7.20 -12.41
N VAL A 56 -8.21 -6.35 -12.35
CA VAL A 56 -8.05 -4.97 -11.89
C VAL A 56 -7.98 -4.97 -10.37
N VAL A 57 -6.80 -4.69 -9.81
CA VAL A 57 -6.64 -4.45 -8.37
C VAL A 57 -6.91 -2.97 -8.10
N PRO A 58 -7.97 -2.62 -7.34
CA PRO A 58 -8.15 -1.25 -6.89
C PRO A 58 -7.02 -0.92 -5.90
N SER A 59 -6.08 -0.08 -6.34
CA SER A 59 -5.01 0.45 -5.49
C SER A 59 -5.45 1.78 -4.89
N GLU A 60 -5.53 1.87 -3.57
CA GLU A 60 -5.70 3.17 -2.89
C GLU A 60 -4.43 4.05 -2.98
N PHE A 61 -3.32 3.47 -3.43
CA PHE A 61 -2.04 4.19 -3.58
C PHE A 61 -1.94 4.97 -4.89
N ILE A 62 -2.58 4.47 -5.96
CA ILE A 62 -2.69 5.13 -7.25
C ILE A 62 -4.18 5.20 -7.58
N ASN A 63 -4.84 6.27 -7.13
CA ASN A 63 -6.18 6.58 -7.58
C ASN A 63 -6.13 6.91 -9.09
N ALA A 64 -6.42 5.92 -9.93
CA ALA A 64 -6.73 6.16 -11.35
C ALA A 64 -8.05 6.96 -11.50
N SER A 65 -8.80 7.11 -10.41
CA SER A 65 -10.10 7.79 -10.31
C SER A 65 -10.04 9.32 -10.37
N GLY A 66 -8.96 9.92 -10.91
CA GLY A 66 -8.78 11.37 -10.92
C GLY A 66 -8.11 11.95 -12.15
N ALA A 67 -7.63 11.14 -13.10
CA ALA A 67 -7.22 11.69 -14.38
C ALA A 67 -8.48 12.04 -15.17
N ALA A 68 -8.86 13.32 -15.16
CA ALA A 68 -9.84 13.84 -16.10
C ALA A 68 -9.43 13.34 -17.48
N GLN A 69 -10.32 12.56 -18.11
CA GLN A 69 -10.10 12.04 -19.44
C GLN A 69 -9.67 13.22 -20.33
N PRO A 70 -8.50 13.17 -21.01
CA PRO A 70 -8.14 14.25 -21.91
C PRO A 70 -9.28 14.47 -22.92
N PRO A 71 -9.65 15.72 -23.22
CA PRO A 71 -10.78 16.01 -24.08
C PRO A 71 -10.61 15.27 -25.42
N GLY A 72 -11.63 14.50 -25.80
CA GLY A 72 -11.64 13.74 -27.06
C GLY A 72 -11.53 12.22 -26.96
N VAL A 73 -11.49 11.63 -25.75
CA VAL A 73 -11.50 10.16 -25.61
C VAL A 73 -12.89 9.65 -25.17
N THR A 74 -13.47 8.77 -25.98
CA THR A 74 -14.74 8.08 -25.70
C THR A 74 -14.50 6.65 -25.20
N GLN A 75 -15.03 6.29 -24.03
CA GLN A 75 -15.07 4.88 -23.58
C GLN A 75 -16.21 4.13 -24.28
N HIS A 76 -15.88 3.15 -25.12
CA HIS A 76 -16.87 2.27 -25.70
C HIS A 76 -17.24 1.17 -24.70
N LYS A 77 -18.50 1.13 -24.24
CA LYS A 77 -19.03 -0.02 -23.51
C LYS A 77 -19.58 -1.04 -24.51
N LEU A 78 -19.06 -2.26 -24.49
CA LEU A 78 -19.64 -3.38 -25.22
C LEU A 78 -20.72 -3.99 -24.33
N ARG A 79 -21.92 -4.17 -24.91
CA ARG A 79 -23.07 -4.81 -24.28
C ARG A 79 -22.95 -6.32 -24.30
#